data_AF-A0A8S1C9W0-F1
#
_entry.id   AF-A0A8S1C9W0-F1
#
_cell.length_a   1.000
_cell.length_b   1.000
_cell.length_c   1.000
_cell.angle_alpha   90.00
_cell.angle_beta   90.00
_cell.angle_gamma   90.00
#
_symmetry.space_group_name_H-M   'P 1'
#
loop_
_entity.id
_entity.type
_entity.pdbx_description
1 polymer ?
#
loop_
_entity_poly.entity_id
_entity_poly.type
_entity_poly.pdbx_seq_one_letter_code
_entity_poly.pdbx_strand_id
1 'polypeptide(L)'
;MEWISSDKFIFRKGLECRGISNGPLENGFYLTVNGKRTSLRNVREGSVVQVVPRVLGGKGGFGSMLRAIGAQIEKTTNREACRDLSGRRLRDINEEKRLKNWINNKAELEKEQKDKKRKKLEKMVEEPKVEFKDSRYDEARSEMTEKVADALEHGLKAASSCSGVKRKSDTDLQAKKKKKKIWGMDDDLSGSDSSSEDEDSTKSSSSDK
;
A
#
# COMPACT_ATOMS: atom_id res chain seq x y z
N MET A 1 -42.42 15.76 -45.18
CA MET A 1 -41.95 14.77 -44.19
C MET A 1 -40.92 15.49 -43.34
N GLU A 2 -41.31 15.94 -42.16
CA GLU A 2 -40.36 16.38 -41.15
C GLU A 2 -40.88 15.90 -39.80
N TRP A 3 -40.02 15.20 -39.07
CA TRP A 3 -40.24 14.81 -37.69
C TRP A 3 -39.41 15.74 -36.82
N ILE A 4 -40.03 16.31 -35.78
CA ILE A 4 -39.30 16.94 -34.68
C ILE A 4 -39.73 16.25 -33.40
N SER A 5 -38.71 15.81 -32.66
CA SER A 5 -38.78 15.15 -31.36
C SER A 5 -39.26 16.11 -30.26
N SER A 6 -39.67 15.51 -29.14
CA SER A 6 -39.85 16.09 -27.80
C SER A 6 -41.25 16.55 -27.39
N ASP A 7 -41.90 15.68 -26.61
CA ASP A 7 -42.61 15.96 -25.35
C ASP A 7 -43.85 16.86 -25.30
N LYS A 8 -44.42 17.30 -26.42
CA LYS A 8 -45.71 18.00 -26.38
C LYS A 8 -46.62 17.52 -27.50
N PHE A 9 -47.56 16.65 -27.14
CA PHE A 9 -48.66 16.23 -28.00
C PHE A 9 -49.49 17.47 -28.40
N ILE A 10 -49.35 17.91 -29.65
CA ILE A 10 -50.18 18.93 -30.28
C ILE A 10 -51.36 18.22 -30.95
N PHE A 11 -52.58 18.44 -30.46
CA PHE A 11 -53.80 17.93 -31.10
C PHE A 11 -54.34 18.94 -32.13
N ARG A 12 -54.43 18.54 -33.41
CA ARG A 12 -55.23 19.24 -34.43
C ARG A 12 -56.72 19.07 -34.11
N LYS A 13 -57.51 20.12 -34.36
CA LYS A 13 -58.98 20.08 -34.33
C LYS A 13 -59.48 18.91 -35.20
N GLY A 14 -60.15 17.94 -34.58
CA GLY A 14 -60.82 16.84 -35.27
C GLY A 14 -60.35 15.43 -34.88
N LEU A 15 -60.20 15.12 -33.60
CA LEU A 15 -60.07 13.72 -33.16
C LEU A 15 -61.36 13.24 -32.49
N GLU A 16 -62.09 12.43 -33.25
CA GLU A 16 -63.10 11.49 -32.77
C GLU A 16 -62.39 10.46 -31.89
N CYS A 17 -62.51 10.59 -30.57
CA CYS A 17 -61.93 9.65 -29.62
C CYS A 17 -62.74 8.34 -29.63
N ARG A 18 -62.43 7.41 -30.54
CA ARG A 18 -62.91 6.03 -30.44
C ARG A 18 -62.07 5.28 -29.40
N GLY A 19 -62.41 5.49 -28.13
CA GLY A 19 -61.91 4.68 -27.03
C GLY A 19 -62.60 3.32 -27.03
N ILE A 20 -61.80 2.25 -27.09
CA ILE A 20 -62.26 0.90 -26.76
C ILE A 20 -62.54 0.88 -25.26
N SER A 21 -63.79 1.11 -24.87
CA SER A 21 -64.27 0.73 -23.54
C SER A 21 -65.79 0.61 -23.53
N ASN A 22 -66.27 -0.63 -23.45
CA ASN A 22 -67.62 -0.94 -23.02
C ASN A 22 -67.74 -0.59 -21.52
N GLY A 23 -68.21 0.61 -21.20
CA GLY A 23 -68.47 1.08 -19.82
C GLY A 23 -68.82 2.57 -19.76
N PRO A 24 -69.57 3.06 -18.75
CA PRO A 24 -70.13 4.42 -18.76
C PRO A 24 -69.03 5.49 -18.62
N LEU A 25 -68.93 6.32 -19.66
CA LEU A 25 -67.78 7.14 -20.06
C LEU A 25 -67.78 8.59 -19.53
N GLU A 26 -68.19 8.84 -18.29
CA GLU A 26 -68.23 10.23 -17.78
C GLU A 26 -67.07 10.61 -16.84
N ASN A 27 -66.29 9.65 -16.34
CA ASN A 27 -65.27 9.91 -15.31
C ASN A 27 -63.85 9.40 -15.67
N GLY A 28 -63.54 9.24 -16.96
CA GLY A 28 -62.30 8.62 -17.44
C GLY A 28 -61.08 9.55 -17.53
N PHE A 29 -61.23 10.86 -17.41
CA PHE A 29 -60.12 11.82 -17.52
C PHE A 29 -60.42 13.10 -16.71
N TYR A 30 -59.37 13.86 -16.35
CA TYR A 30 -59.53 15.22 -15.83
C TYR A 30 -58.61 16.18 -16.57
N LEU A 31 -59.04 17.44 -16.65
CA LEU A 31 -58.32 18.50 -17.34
C LEU A 31 -57.56 19.35 -16.33
N THR A 32 -56.37 19.78 -16.73
CA THR A 32 -55.48 20.60 -15.90
C THR A 32 -54.96 21.77 -16.72
N VAL A 33 -55.14 22.99 -16.20
CA VAL A 33 -54.61 24.22 -16.81
C VAL A 33 -53.71 24.88 -15.77
N ASN A 34 -52.43 25.11 -16.10
CA ASN A 34 -51.43 25.65 -15.18
C ASN A 34 -51.38 24.92 -13.82
N GLY A 35 -51.51 23.59 -13.84
CA GLY A 35 -51.47 22.74 -12.64
C GLY A 35 -52.76 22.73 -11.80
N LYS A 36 -53.81 23.46 -12.18
CA LYS A 36 -55.11 23.45 -11.48
C LYS A 36 -56.14 22.64 -12.27
N ARG A 37 -56.95 21.83 -11.56
CA ARG A 37 -58.04 21.05 -12.17
C ARG A 37 -59.14 22.00 -12.60
N THR A 38 -59.60 21.88 -13.83
CA THR A 38 -60.58 22.81 -14.41
C THR A 38 -61.60 22.04 -15.24
N SER A 39 -62.86 22.48 -15.23
CA SER A 39 -63.91 21.91 -16.07
C SER A 39 -63.79 22.43 -17.51
N LEU A 40 -64.28 21.67 -18.49
CA LEU A 40 -64.20 22.05 -19.90
C LEU A 40 -64.82 23.43 -20.20
N ARG A 41 -65.86 23.84 -19.46
CA ARG A 41 -66.51 25.16 -19.59
C ARG A 41 -65.64 26.35 -19.19
N ASN A 42 -64.62 26.12 -18.36
CA ASN A 42 -63.79 27.20 -17.80
C ASN A 42 -62.46 27.37 -18.56
N VAL A 43 -62.27 26.63 -19.65
CA VAL A 43 -61.08 26.71 -20.50
C VAL A 43 -61.27 27.84 -21.50
N ARG A 44 -60.33 28.80 -21.54
CA ARG A 44 -60.32 29.88 -22.53
C ARG A 44 -59.76 29.37 -23.86
N GLU A 45 -60.33 29.82 -24.97
CA GLU A 45 -59.83 29.53 -26.32
C GLU A 45 -58.37 30.00 -26.46
N GLY A 46 -57.49 29.12 -26.94
CA GLY A 46 -56.05 29.37 -27.06
C GLY A 46 -55.19 28.98 -25.85
N SER A 47 -55.78 28.44 -24.77
CA SER A 47 -55.01 27.94 -23.63
C SER A 47 -54.54 26.49 -23.81
N VAL A 48 -53.33 26.19 -23.32
CA VAL A 48 -52.77 24.83 -23.33
C VAL A 48 -53.37 24.04 -22.17
N VAL A 49 -54.09 22.96 -22.48
CA VAL A 49 -54.74 22.10 -21.50
C VAL A 49 -54.06 20.74 -21.47
N GLN A 50 -53.75 20.25 -20.28
CA GLN A 50 -53.25 18.90 -20.07
C GLN A 50 -54.40 17.98 -19.71
N VAL A 51 -54.68 17.01 -20.58
CA VAL A 51 -55.67 15.96 -20.36
C VAL A 51 -54.98 14.79 -19.66
N VAL A 52 -55.41 14.44 -18.45
CA VAL A 52 -54.84 13.33 -17.69
C VAL A 52 -55.87 12.19 -17.60
N PRO A 53 -55.60 11.02 -18.21
CA PRO A 53 -56.49 9.87 -18.10
C PRO A 53 -56.51 9.35 -16.67
N ARG A 54 -57.70 9.04 -16.16
CA ARG A 54 -57.93 8.35 -14.88
C ARG A 54 -57.89 6.85 -15.16
N VAL A 55 -56.70 6.27 -15.06
CA VAL A 55 -56.55 4.82 -15.14
C VAL A 55 -57.15 4.18 -13.89
N LEU A 56 -57.98 3.16 -14.09
CA LEU A 56 -58.51 2.29 -13.03
C LEU A 56 -57.39 1.31 -12.63
N GLY A 57 -56.34 1.82 -11.99
CA GLY A 57 -55.15 1.03 -11.70
C GLY A 57 -54.29 1.73 -10.66
N GLY A 58 -54.17 1.09 -9.49
CA GLY A 58 -53.51 1.65 -8.33
C GLY A 58 -52.06 1.98 -8.61
N LYS A 59 -51.61 3.10 -8.05
CA LYS A 59 -50.20 3.56 -8.00
C LYS A 59 -49.33 2.63 -7.13
N GLY A 60 -49.60 1.32 -7.18
CA GLY A 60 -49.15 0.29 -6.26
C GLY A 60 -47.90 -0.43 -6.70
N GLY A 61 -47.47 -0.28 -7.97
CA GLY A 61 -46.24 -0.92 -8.47
C GLY A 61 -44.98 -0.45 -7.73
N PHE A 62 -44.88 0.84 -7.43
CA PHE A 62 -43.77 1.39 -6.65
C PHE A 62 -43.77 0.86 -5.21
N GLY A 63 -44.95 0.83 -4.56
CA GLY A 63 -45.09 0.32 -3.20
C GLY A 63 -44.87 -1.20 -3.08
N SER A 64 -45.32 -1.99 -4.07
CA SER A 64 -45.06 -3.43 -4.14
C SER A 64 -43.59 -3.72 -4.43
N MET A 65 -42.96 -2.93 -5.30
CA MET A 65 -41.53 -2.99 -5.57
C MET A 65 -40.71 -2.68 -4.31
N LEU A 66 -41.07 -1.63 -3.56
CA LEU A 66 -40.44 -1.33 -2.27
C LEU A 66 -40.66 -2.45 -1.24
N ARG A 67 -41.83 -3.10 -1.23
CA ARG A 67 -42.10 -4.24 -0.32
C ARG A 67 -41.28 -5.48 -0.69
N ALA A 68 -41.11 -5.75 -1.99
CA ALA A 68 -40.29 -6.85 -2.49
C ALA A 68 -38.80 -6.61 -2.20
N ILE A 69 -38.31 -5.40 -2.49
CA ILE A 69 -36.92 -5.01 -2.21
C ILE A 69 -36.66 -4.98 -0.70
N GLY A 70 -37.57 -4.41 0.08
CA GLY A 70 -37.45 -4.32 1.54
C GLY A 70 -37.49 -5.65 2.26
N ALA A 71 -38.08 -6.70 1.65
CA ALA A 71 -38.03 -8.06 2.19
C ALA A 71 -36.67 -8.74 1.93
N GLN A 72 -35.95 -8.32 0.90
CA GLN A 72 -34.65 -8.88 0.50
C GLN A 72 -33.47 -8.13 1.13
N ILE A 73 -33.65 -6.87 1.54
CA ILE A 73 -32.63 -6.08 2.23
C ILE A 73 -32.68 -6.42 3.72
N GLU A 74 -31.75 -7.26 4.17
CA GLU A 74 -31.42 -7.37 5.59
C GLU A 74 -30.92 -6.02 6.12
N LYS A 75 -31.09 -5.76 7.42
CA LYS A 75 -30.65 -4.49 8.04
C LYS A 75 -29.17 -4.26 7.71
N THR A 76 -28.90 -3.27 6.86
CA THR A 76 -27.54 -2.89 6.50
C THR A 76 -26.80 -2.50 7.78
N THR A 77 -25.70 -3.16 8.09
CA THR A 77 -24.85 -2.86 9.25
C THR A 77 -23.98 -1.61 9.04
N ASN A 78 -24.19 -0.88 7.93
CA ASN A 78 -23.46 0.34 7.62
C ASN A 78 -23.88 1.48 8.57
N ARG A 79 -23.22 1.52 9.73
CA ARG A 79 -23.38 2.54 10.75
C ARG A 79 -22.65 3.84 10.40
N GLU A 80 -21.81 3.83 9.37
CA GLU A 80 -20.96 4.95 8.96
C GLU A 80 -21.75 6.07 8.25
N ALA A 81 -22.92 5.73 7.68
CA ALA A 81 -23.83 6.68 7.08
C ALA A 81 -24.56 7.57 8.10
N CYS A 82 -24.60 7.15 9.37
CA CYS A 82 -25.25 7.90 10.43
C CYS A 82 -24.46 9.19 10.75
N ARG A 83 -25.21 10.24 11.09
CA ARG A 83 -24.64 11.51 11.57
C ARG A 83 -24.59 11.50 13.09
N ASP A 84 -23.61 12.17 13.65
CA ASP A 84 -23.56 12.46 15.08
C ASP A 84 -24.48 13.66 15.43
N LEU A 85 -24.63 13.94 16.73
CA LEU A 85 -25.39 15.09 17.23
C LEU A 85 -24.77 16.44 16.82
N SER A 86 -23.51 16.44 16.35
CA SER A 86 -22.82 17.63 15.83
C SER A 86 -23.06 17.85 14.33
N GLY A 87 -23.70 16.90 13.64
CA GLY A 87 -24.00 16.95 12.21
C GLY A 87 -22.88 16.43 11.29
N ARG A 88 -21.77 15.93 11.83
CA ARG A 88 -20.70 15.22 11.12
C ARG A 88 -21.07 13.76 10.86
N ARG A 89 -20.54 13.14 9.80
CA ARG A 89 -20.77 11.71 9.54
C ARG A 89 -19.78 10.86 10.34
N LEU A 90 -20.22 9.66 10.76
CA LEU A 90 -19.35 8.70 11.45
C LEU A 90 -18.17 8.25 10.59
N ARG A 91 -18.34 8.25 9.26
CA ARG A 91 -17.27 8.01 8.29
C ARG A 91 -16.06 8.94 8.51
N ASP A 92 -16.30 10.25 8.52
CA ASP A 92 -15.24 11.26 8.62
C ASP A 92 -14.47 11.11 9.94
N ILE A 93 -15.20 10.83 11.03
CA ILE A 93 -14.62 10.60 12.36
C ILE A 93 -13.73 9.36 12.38
N ASN A 94 -14.15 8.27 11.71
CA ASN A 94 -13.37 7.04 11.65
C ASN A 94 -12.11 7.21 10.79
N GLU A 95 -12.22 7.93 9.67
CA GLU A 95 -11.09 8.29 8.81
C GLU A 95 -10.07 9.15 9.57
N GLU A 96 -10.52 10.18 10.29
CA GLU A 96 -9.64 11.00 11.14
C GLU A 96 -8.92 10.17 12.22
N LYS A 97 -9.63 9.24 12.88
CA LYS A 97 -9.02 8.34 13.87
C LYS A 97 -7.99 7.42 13.23
N ARG A 98 -8.29 6.87 12.06
CA ARG A 98 -7.38 6.00 11.31
C ARG A 98 -6.11 6.75 10.93
N LEU A 99 -6.24 7.99 10.45
CA LEU A 99 -5.10 8.84 10.11
C LEU A 99 -4.25 9.17 11.34
N LYS A 100 -4.87 9.55 12.47
CA LYS A 100 -4.16 9.80 13.73
C LYS A 100 -3.38 8.57 14.21
N ASN A 101 -4.02 7.40 14.20
CA ASN A 101 -3.36 6.15 14.58
C ASN A 101 -2.21 5.81 13.63
N TRP A 102 -2.38 6.03 12.32
CA TRP A 102 -1.32 5.79 11.35
C TRP A 102 -0.12 6.72 11.57
N ILE A 103 -0.34 8.01 11.82
CA ILE A 103 0.74 8.98 12.12
C ILE A 103 1.49 8.57 13.40
N ASN A 104 0.76 8.20 14.46
CA ASN A 104 1.37 7.76 15.72
C ASN A 104 2.19 6.47 15.52
N ASN A 105 1.62 5.48 14.84
CA ASN A 105 2.31 4.22 14.55
C ASN A 105 3.54 4.45 13.65
N LYS A 106 3.46 5.38 12.69
CA LYS A 106 4.60 5.72 11.83
C LYS A 106 5.76 6.31 12.64
N ALA A 107 5.47 7.17 13.61
CA ALA A 107 6.49 7.73 14.50
C ALA A 107 7.14 6.64 15.37
N GLU A 108 6.34 5.68 15.89
CA GLU A 108 6.86 4.55 16.66
C GLU A 108 7.72 3.60 15.81
N LEU A 109 7.27 3.27 14.60
CA LEU A 109 8.01 2.43 13.66
C LEU A 109 9.34 3.07 13.25
N GLU A 110 9.35 4.37 12.95
CA GLU A 110 10.58 5.08 12.61
C GLU A 110 11.57 5.09 13.77
N LYS A 111 11.08 5.25 15.01
CA LYS A 111 11.92 5.18 16.21
C LYS A 111 12.51 3.77 16.38
N GLU A 112 11.70 2.73 16.24
CA GLU A 112 12.17 1.34 16.34
C GLU A 112 13.19 1.01 15.25
N GLN A 113 12.97 1.48 14.01
CA GLN A 113 13.92 1.34 12.92
C GLN A 113 15.24 2.07 13.20
N LYS A 114 15.19 3.30 13.72
CA LYS A 114 16.39 4.06 14.14
C LYS A 114 17.15 3.32 15.24
N ASP A 115 16.46 2.78 16.24
CA ASP A 115 17.11 2.02 17.32
C ASP A 115 17.72 0.70 16.82
N LYS A 116 17.06 0.00 15.90
CA LYS A 116 17.63 -1.19 15.22
C LYS A 116 18.87 -0.83 14.41
N LYS A 117 18.84 0.28 13.66
CA LYS A 117 19.99 0.78 12.90
C LYS A 117 21.15 1.14 13.82
N ARG A 118 20.88 1.84 14.92
CA ARG A 118 21.90 2.19 15.94
C ARG A 118 22.55 0.94 16.55
N LYS A 119 21.75 -0.04 16.97
CA LYS A 119 22.28 -1.31 17.54
C LYS A 119 23.11 -2.11 16.53
N LYS A 120 22.70 -2.13 15.26
CA LYS A 120 23.51 -2.78 14.20
C LYS A 120 24.82 -2.06 13.99
N LEU A 121 24.80 -0.73 13.96
CA LEU A 121 26.01 0.08 13.79
C LEU A 121 26.94 -0.08 14.99
N GLU A 122 26.42 -0.06 16.20
CA GLU A 122 27.19 -0.33 17.43
C GLU A 122 27.82 -1.72 17.42
N LYS A 123 27.08 -2.75 17.01
CA LYS A 123 27.61 -4.12 16.86
C LYS A 123 28.69 -4.24 15.76
N MET A 124 28.63 -3.41 14.72
CA MET A 124 29.65 -3.37 13.67
C MET A 124 30.88 -2.56 14.09
N VAL A 125 30.69 -1.52 14.90
CA VAL A 125 31.77 -0.69 15.46
C VAL A 125 32.52 -1.44 16.57
N GLU A 126 31.82 -2.25 17.37
CA GLU A 126 32.47 -3.14 18.31
C GLU A 126 33.25 -4.21 17.52
N GLU A 127 34.57 -4.04 17.45
CA GLU A 127 35.45 -4.95 16.73
C GLU A 127 35.20 -6.39 17.19
N PRO A 128 35.10 -7.36 16.26
CA PRO A 128 34.96 -8.75 16.61
C PRO A 128 36.19 -9.16 17.41
N LYS A 129 36.03 -9.34 18.72
CA LYS A 129 37.04 -9.89 19.62
C LYS A 129 37.23 -11.37 19.27
N VAL A 130 37.95 -11.63 18.18
CA VAL A 130 38.42 -12.96 17.82
C VAL A 130 39.57 -13.27 18.78
N GLU A 131 39.23 -13.84 19.92
CA GLU A 131 40.22 -14.45 20.80
C GLU A 131 40.73 -15.71 20.12
N PHE A 132 41.84 -15.59 19.39
CA PHE A 132 42.55 -16.73 18.80
C PHE A 132 43.22 -17.53 19.92
N LYS A 133 42.47 -18.47 20.50
CA LYS A 133 42.94 -19.41 21.51
C LYS A 133 43.02 -20.79 20.89
N ASP A 134 44.20 -21.16 20.38
CA ASP A 134 44.47 -22.49 19.84
C ASP A 134 45.65 -23.10 20.61
N SER A 135 45.32 -24.05 21.52
CA SER A 135 46.28 -24.71 22.41
C SER A 135 47.45 -25.31 21.63
N ARG A 136 47.17 -25.90 20.46
CA ARG A 136 48.19 -26.56 19.64
C ARG A 136 49.18 -25.55 19.05
N TYR A 137 48.71 -24.36 18.70
CA TYR A 137 49.58 -23.31 18.17
C TYR A 137 50.46 -22.71 19.26
N ASP A 138 49.89 -22.49 20.46
CA ASP A 138 50.62 -21.96 21.61
C ASP A 138 51.72 -22.94 22.09
N GLU A 139 51.40 -24.23 22.16
CA GLU A 139 52.36 -25.30 22.45
C GLU A 139 53.48 -25.34 21.38
N ALA A 140 53.13 -25.34 20.09
CA ALA A 140 54.11 -25.36 19.02
C ALA A 140 55.02 -24.12 19.00
N ARG A 141 54.46 -22.94 19.36
CA ARG A 141 55.22 -21.70 19.49
C ARG A 141 56.20 -21.76 20.66
N SER A 142 55.77 -22.28 21.81
CA SER A 142 56.62 -22.47 22.98
C SER A 142 57.75 -23.46 22.68
N GLU A 143 57.43 -24.60 22.06
CA GLU A 143 58.45 -25.57 21.66
C GLU A 143 59.48 -25.02 20.68
N MET A 144 59.03 -24.20 19.72
CA MET A 144 59.95 -23.54 18.79
C MET A 144 60.90 -22.60 19.54
N THR A 145 60.40 -21.82 20.50
CA THR A 145 61.24 -20.89 21.27
C THR A 145 62.27 -21.61 22.12
N GLU A 146 61.90 -22.74 22.75
CA GLU A 146 62.84 -23.58 23.50
C GLU A 146 63.92 -24.17 22.58
N LYS A 147 63.53 -24.74 21.43
CA LYS A 147 64.48 -25.31 20.46
C LYS A 147 65.49 -24.27 19.93
N VAL A 148 65.05 -23.03 19.74
CA VAL A 148 65.93 -21.92 19.32
C VAL A 148 66.87 -21.51 20.45
N ALA A 149 66.38 -21.44 21.69
CA ALA A 149 67.20 -21.13 22.86
C ALA A 149 68.30 -22.19 23.06
N ASP A 150 67.94 -23.47 22.98
CA ASP A 150 68.88 -24.60 23.06
C ASP A 150 69.94 -24.53 21.95
N ALA A 151 69.53 -24.28 20.70
CA ALA A 151 70.46 -24.18 19.58
C ALA A 151 71.44 -23.01 19.73
N LEU A 152 70.98 -21.88 20.27
CA LEU A 152 71.82 -20.73 20.57
C LEU A 152 72.78 -21.01 21.73
N GLU A 153 72.33 -21.66 22.80
CA GLU A 153 73.19 -22.06 23.91
C GLU A 153 74.27 -23.03 23.44
N HIS A 154 73.89 -24.06 22.68
CA HIS A 154 74.83 -24.99 22.08
C HIS A 154 75.79 -24.29 21.12
N GLY A 155 75.32 -23.33 20.32
CA GLY A 155 76.14 -22.53 19.43
C GLY A 155 77.14 -21.64 20.17
N LEU A 156 76.72 -20.97 21.26
CA LEU A 156 77.59 -20.15 22.10
C LEU A 156 78.60 -20.99 22.87
N LYS A 157 78.18 -22.15 23.38
CA LYS A 157 79.05 -23.07 24.12
C LYS A 157 80.07 -23.70 23.19
N ALA A 158 79.68 -24.07 21.97
CA ALA A 158 80.59 -24.50 20.92
C ALA A 158 81.57 -23.37 20.56
N ALA A 159 81.08 -22.16 20.30
CA ALA A 159 81.93 -20.99 20.01
C ALA A 159 82.89 -20.61 21.16
N SER A 160 82.48 -20.80 22.42
CA SER A 160 83.31 -20.50 23.59
C SER A 160 84.35 -21.59 23.90
N SER A 161 84.05 -22.84 23.55
CA SER A 161 84.99 -23.98 23.67
C SER A 161 85.93 -24.13 22.46
N CYS A 162 85.62 -23.48 21.31
CA CYS A 162 86.47 -23.43 20.13
C CYS A 162 86.97 -22.01 19.82
N SER A 163 87.85 -21.46 20.66
CA SER A 163 88.47 -20.14 20.48
C SER A 163 89.48 -20.02 19.32
N GLY A 164 89.33 -20.75 18.20
CA GLY A 164 90.40 -20.85 17.19
C GLY A 164 90.07 -21.26 15.75
N VAL A 165 88.82 -21.35 15.29
CA VAL A 165 88.54 -21.74 13.88
C VAL A 165 88.01 -20.55 13.07
N LYS A 166 88.90 -20.05 12.22
CA LYS A 166 88.74 -18.94 11.27
C LYS A 166 87.68 -19.28 10.22
N ARG A 167 86.65 -18.41 10.09
CA ARG A 167 85.63 -18.49 9.03
C ARG A 167 86.27 -18.44 7.63
N LYS A 168 85.93 -19.39 6.75
CA LYS A 168 86.06 -19.23 5.30
C LYS A 168 84.81 -18.48 4.83
N SER A 169 84.97 -17.20 4.51
CA SER A 169 83.95 -16.42 3.82
C SER A 169 83.88 -16.89 2.37
N ASP A 170 82.74 -17.47 1.97
CA ASP A 170 82.36 -17.49 0.57
C ASP A 170 81.22 -16.48 0.38
N THR A 171 81.56 -15.40 -0.30
CA THR A 171 80.67 -14.32 -0.70
C THR A 171 80.12 -14.68 -2.07
N ASP A 172 78.83 -15.01 -2.17
CA ASP A 172 78.09 -14.82 -3.42
C ASP A 172 76.82 -14.02 -3.15
N LEU A 173 76.80 -12.85 -3.78
CA LEU A 173 75.78 -11.83 -3.73
C LEU A 173 74.75 -12.13 -4.82
N GLN A 174 73.50 -12.45 -4.47
CA GLN A 174 72.36 -12.16 -5.36
C GLN A 174 71.20 -11.51 -4.62
N ALA A 175 71.30 -10.19 -4.49
CA ALA A 175 70.20 -9.31 -4.14
C ALA A 175 69.17 -9.26 -5.30
N LYS A 176 68.16 -10.13 -5.28
CA LYS A 176 66.98 -9.96 -6.13
C LYS A 176 65.97 -9.04 -5.43
N LYS A 177 65.96 -7.77 -5.84
CA LYS A 177 64.90 -6.80 -5.54
C LYS A 177 63.55 -7.35 -6.02
N LYS A 178 62.71 -7.84 -5.11
CA LYS A 178 61.29 -8.07 -5.39
C LYS A 178 60.51 -6.78 -5.11
N LYS A 179 59.76 -6.37 -6.13
CA LYS A 179 58.92 -5.16 -6.17
C LYS A 179 57.89 -5.19 -5.04
N LYS A 180 57.69 -4.05 -4.39
CA LYS A 180 56.60 -3.83 -3.45
C LYS A 180 55.30 -3.84 -4.25
N LYS A 181 54.49 -4.90 -4.11
CA LYS A 181 53.11 -4.92 -4.63
C LYS A 181 52.29 -4.08 -3.67
N ILE A 182 51.94 -2.88 -4.09
CA ILE A 182 50.87 -2.08 -3.47
C ILE A 182 49.62 -2.94 -3.56
N TRP A 183 49.10 -3.32 -2.39
CA TRP A 183 47.88 -4.09 -2.27
C TRP A 183 46.71 -3.13 -2.52
N GLY A 184 46.00 -3.37 -3.63
CA GLY A 184 44.67 -2.85 -3.98
C GLY A 184 44.23 -1.54 -3.32
N MET A 185 44.64 -0.41 -3.93
CA MET A 185 43.82 0.79 -3.87
C MET A 185 42.94 0.74 -5.11
N ASP A 186 41.79 0.07 -4.97
CA ASP A 186 40.65 0.22 -5.88
C ASP A 186 39.69 1.22 -5.22
N ASP A 187 40.11 2.48 -5.24
CA ASP A 187 39.21 3.62 -5.28
C ASP A 187 38.51 3.56 -6.65
N ASP A 188 37.34 2.93 -6.72
CA ASP A 188 36.27 3.21 -7.69
C ASP A 188 35.10 2.23 -7.53
N LEU A 189 34.29 2.41 -6.49
CA LEU A 189 32.85 2.09 -6.57
C LEU A 189 32.05 3.04 -5.66
N SER A 190 32.00 4.29 -6.13
CA SER A 190 30.88 5.21 -5.91
C SER A 190 29.57 4.52 -6.28
N GLY A 191 28.87 3.99 -5.28
CA GLY A 191 27.51 3.46 -5.39
C GLY A 191 26.62 4.12 -4.37
N SER A 192 26.27 5.38 -4.63
CA SER A 192 25.34 6.18 -3.83
C SER A 192 24.00 5.45 -3.65
N ASP A 193 23.61 5.39 -2.38
CA ASP A 193 22.25 5.26 -1.84
C ASP A 193 21.19 5.96 -2.70
N SER A 194 20.19 5.21 -3.21
CA SER A 194 18.86 5.78 -3.45
C SER A 194 17.75 4.74 -3.63
N SER A 195 16.69 4.99 -2.86
CA SER A 195 15.27 4.71 -3.04
C SER A 195 14.74 3.28 -2.93
N SER A 196 14.02 3.10 -1.83
CA SER A 196 12.97 2.12 -1.55
C SER A 196 11.79 2.18 -2.51
N GLU A 197 11.35 1.01 -3.00
CA GLU A 197 10.01 0.80 -3.56
C GLU A 197 9.39 -0.42 -2.84
N ASP A 198 8.39 -0.15 -1.98
CA ASP A 198 7.54 -1.16 -1.36
C ASP A 198 6.36 -1.45 -2.31
N GLU A 199 6.36 -2.63 -2.95
CA GLU A 199 5.22 -3.15 -3.71
C GLU A 199 4.31 -3.96 -2.76
N ASP A 200 3.20 -3.34 -2.33
CA ASP A 200 2.12 -4.01 -1.59
C ASP A 200 1.25 -4.83 -2.56
N SER A 201 1.59 -6.11 -2.75
CA SER A 201 0.75 -7.03 -3.50
C SER A 201 -0.44 -7.48 -2.64
N THR A 202 -1.58 -6.82 -2.80
CA THR A 202 -2.88 -7.24 -2.25
C THR A 202 -3.32 -8.56 -2.88
N LYS A 203 -3.04 -9.71 -2.24
CA LYS A 203 -3.66 -10.99 -2.62
C LYS A 203 -4.98 -11.15 -1.88
N SER A 204 -6.06 -10.83 -2.59
CA SER A 204 -7.43 -11.12 -2.22
C SER A 204 -7.64 -12.62 -1.97
N SER A 205 -7.96 -12.99 -0.73
CA SER A 205 -8.54 -14.29 -0.40
C SER A 205 -10.04 -14.24 -0.67
N SER A 206 -10.47 -14.76 -1.82
CA SER A 206 -11.86 -15.11 -2.09
C SER A 206 -12.17 -16.43 -1.37
N SER A 207 -12.87 -16.33 -0.25
CA SER A 207 -13.51 -17.48 0.40
C SER A 207 -14.93 -17.58 -0.16
N ASP A 208 -15.11 -18.43 -1.17
CA ASP A 208 -16.44 -18.86 -1.62
C ASP A 208 -17.14 -19.64 -0.51
N LYS A 209 -18.39 -19.28 -0.25
CA LYS A 209 -19.34 -20.02 0.58
C LYS A 209 -20.70 -19.99 -0.09
#